data_AF-A0A662Y753-F1
#
_entry.id   AF-A0A662Y753-F1
#
_cell.length_a   1.000
_cell.length_b   1.000
_cell.length_c   1.000
_cell.angle_alpha   90.00
_cell.angle_beta   90.00
_cell.angle_gamma   90.00
#
_symmetry.space_group_name_H-M   'P 1'
#
loop_
_entity.id
_entity.type
_entity.pdbx_description
1 polymer ?
#
loop_
_entity_poly.entity_id
_entity_poly.type
_entity_poly.pdbx_seq_one_letter_code
_entity_poly.pdbx_strand_id
1 'polypeptide(L)'
;MGGSGVRAKAVLAFYDTHPMAAVVDEFWPSIQKHSKLYKTKVRVVRRWKQQRAHISTMVKKTTTAQQRRSREKGVAKMLSDDTEQDILEWLVALRSHGVPVSAKILELEALEVAAMYDYSRTAFAASPT
;
A
#
# COMPACT_ATOMS: atom_id res chain seq x y z
N MET A 1 8.82 -13.94 -7.99
CA MET A 1 8.95 -12.54 -7.53
C MET A 1 8.14 -12.37 -6.24
N GLY A 2 8.80 -12.46 -5.09
CA GLY A 2 8.14 -12.55 -3.77
C GLY A 2 7.85 -11.19 -3.14
N GLY A 3 6.69 -11.10 -2.50
CA GLY A 3 6.22 -9.95 -1.75
C GLY A 3 7.21 -9.32 -0.79
N SER A 4 7.27 -7.99 -0.76
CA SER A 4 8.16 -7.25 0.15
C SER A 4 7.86 -7.49 1.64
N GLY A 5 6.62 -7.87 2.00
CA GLY A 5 6.28 -8.26 3.37
C GLY A 5 6.93 -9.58 3.80
N VAL A 6 6.98 -10.56 2.88
CA VAL A 6 7.65 -11.85 3.10
C VAL A 6 9.16 -11.66 3.25
N ARG A 7 9.75 -10.82 2.39
CA ARG A 7 11.17 -10.46 2.49
C ARG A 7 11.50 -9.73 3.80
N ALA A 8 10.68 -8.75 4.20
CA ALA A 8 10.87 -8.04 5.46
C ALA A 8 10.80 -8.98 6.67
N LYS A 9 9.87 -9.96 6.67
CA LYS A 9 9.78 -10.98 7.71
C LYS A 9 11.04 -11.87 7.75
N ALA A 10 11.56 -12.30 6.60
CA ALA A 10 12.79 -13.08 6.52
C ALA A 10 14.02 -12.30 7.03
N VAL A 11 14.15 -11.03 6.64
CA VAL A 11 15.21 -10.13 7.12
C VAL A 11 15.15 -9.97 8.64
N LEU A 12 13.96 -9.80 9.22
CA LEU A 12 13.80 -9.65 10.67
C LEU A 12 14.11 -10.95 11.42
N ALA A 13 13.72 -12.11 10.88
CA ALA A 13 14.06 -13.41 11.49
C ALA A 13 15.59 -13.64 11.52
N PHE A 14 16.29 -13.27 10.44
CA PHE A 14 17.75 -13.34 10.40
C PHE A 14 18.42 -12.33 11.34
N TYR A 15 17.85 -11.13 11.46
CA TYR A 15 18.34 -10.09 12.37
C TYR A 15 18.20 -10.43 13.86
N ASP A 16 17.32 -11.36 14.24
CA ASP A 16 17.18 -11.79 15.63
C ASP A 16 18.41 -12.57 16.14
N THR A 17 19.15 -13.20 15.21
CA THR A 17 20.29 -14.07 15.52
C THR A 17 21.62 -13.50 15.03
N HIS A 18 21.59 -12.48 14.15
CA HIS A 18 22.78 -11.93 13.49
C HIS A 18 22.88 -10.41 13.66
N PRO A 19 24.10 -9.86 13.73
CA PRO A 19 24.31 -8.42 13.80
C PRO A 19 23.88 -7.73 12.50
N MET A 20 23.49 -6.46 12.59
CA MET A 20 22.99 -5.65 11.46
C MET A 20 23.90 -5.69 10.22
N ALA A 21 25.22 -5.74 10.40
CA ALA A 21 26.16 -5.82 9.30
C ALA A 21 26.00 -7.11 8.50
N ALA A 22 25.89 -8.26 9.18
CA ALA A 22 25.65 -9.55 8.55
C ALA A 22 24.30 -9.59 7.82
N VAL A 23 23.27 -8.92 8.36
CA VAL A 23 21.96 -8.80 7.69
C VAL A 23 22.07 -8.03 6.37
N VAL A 24 22.83 -6.94 6.34
CA VAL A 24 22.98 -6.16 5.12
C VAL A 24 23.81 -6.90 4.08
N ASP A 25 24.87 -7.57 4.50
CA ASP A 25 25.72 -8.38 3.63
C ASP A 25 24.93 -9.55 2.99
N GLU A 26 24.10 -10.25 3.77
CA GLU A 26 23.28 -11.39 3.30
C GLU A 26 22.16 -10.95 2.35
N PHE A 27 21.38 -9.93 2.73
CA PHE A 27 20.19 -9.55 1.96
C PHE A 27 20.47 -8.49 0.89
N TRP A 28 21.60 -7.78 0.95
CA TRP A 28 22.00 -6.77 -0.02
C TRP A 28 23.52 -6.83 -0.31
N PRO A 29 24.02 -7.94 -0.88
CA PRO A 29 25.46 -8.18 -1.04
C PRO A 29 26.17 -7.17 -1.95
N SER A 30 25.44 -6.47 -2.82
CA SER A 30 26.00 -5.46 -3.72
C SER A 30 26.20 -4.07 -3.06
N ILE A 31 25.93 -3.93 -1.76
CA ILE A 31 26.04 -2.65 -1.05
C ILE A 31 27.38 -2.57 -0.30
N GLN A 32 28.21 -1.60 -0.66
CA GLN A 32 29.45 -1.32 0.08
C GLN A 32 29.17 -0.85 1.51
N LYS A 33 29.97 -1.34 2.44
CA LYS A 33 30.01 -0.89 3.84
C LYS A 33 30.30 0.61 3.89
N HIS A 34 29.68 1.31 4.85
CA HIS A 34 29.77 2.77 5.03
C HIS A 34 29.17 3.67 3.93
N SER A 35 28.63 3.11 2.84
CA SER A 35 27.94 3.88 1.80
C SER A 35 26.64 4.54 2.31
N LYS A 36 26.16 5.56 1.57
CA LYS A 36 24.83 6.17 1.83
C LYS A 36 23.71 5.13 1.76
N LEU A 37 23.80 4.18 0.83
CA LEU A 37 22.83 3.09 0.65
C LEU A 37 22.83 2.13 1.84
N TYR A 38 24.00 1.80 2.39
CA TYR A 38 24.12 0.99 3.61
C TYR A 38 23.36 1.63 4.78
N LYS A 39 23.60 2.92 5.06
CA LYS A 39 22.90 3.67 6.11
C LYS A 39 21.38 3.64 5.91
N THR A 40 20.92 3.76 4.67
CA THR A 40 19.49 3.65 4.33
C THR A 40 18.92 2.28 4.65
N LYS A 41 19.60 1.18 4.30
CA LYS A 41 19.13 -0.18 4.60
C LYS A 41 19.07 -0.45 6.10
N VAL A 42 20.08 -0.02 6.86
CA VAL A 42 20.07 -0.10 8.32
C VAL A 42 18.84 0.61 8.90
N ARG A 43 18.50 1.80 8.40
CA ARG A 43 17.30 2.54 8.83
C ARG A 43 16.01 1.80 8.49
N VAL A 44 15.93 1.17 7.31
CA VAL A 44 14.79 0.34 6.90
C VAL A 44 14.61 -0.86 7.83
N VAL A 45 15.68 -1.60 8.14
CA VAL A 45 15.61 -2.77 9.04
C VAL A 45 15.18 -2.35 10.45
N ARG A 46 15.71 -1.23 10.97
CA ARG A 46 15.27 -0.67 12.27
C ARG A 46 13.80 -0.29 12.27
N ARG A 47 13.31 0.35 11.20
CA ARG A 47 11.88 0.67 11.05
C ARG A 47 11.01 -0.59 10.99
N TRP A 48 11.43 -1.61 10.23
CA TRP A 48 10.73 -2.88 10.18
C TRP A 48 10.70 -3.58 11.54
N LYS A 49 11.76 -3.47 12.35
CA LYS A 49 11.78 -3.98 13.72
C LYS A 49 10.69 -3.33 14.57
N GLN A 50 10.55 -2.01 14.49
CA GLN A 50 9.49 -1.26 15.19
C GLN A 50 8.09 -1.67 14.70
N GLN A 51 7.94 -1.98 13.41
CA GLN A 51 6.67 -2.34 12.77
C GLN A 51 6.43 -3.86 12.68
N ARG A 52 7.17 -4.68 13.44
CA ARG A 52 7.19 -6.15 13.28
C ARG A 52 5.81 -6.80 13.43
N ALA A 53 5.02 -6.34 14.41
CA ALA A 53 3.65 -6.84 14.63
C ALA A 53 2.76 -6.59 13.40
N HIS A 54 2.83 -5.38 12.85
CA HIS A 54 2.10 -4.99 11.64
C HIS A 54 2.50 -5.83 10.42
N ILE A 55 3.81 -6.02 10.21
CA ILE A 55 4.33 -6.86 9.11
C ILE A 55 3.85 -8.30 9.23
N SER A 56 3.84 -8.87 10.44
CA SER A 56 3.34 -10.23 10.69
C SER A 56 1.85 -10.37 10.31
N THR A 57 1.03 -9.40 10.71
CA THR A 57 -0.40 -9.36 10.37
C THR A 57 -0.62 -9.22 8.86
N MET A 58 0.20 -8.43 8.17
CA MET A 58 0.11 -8.23 6.72
C MET A 58 0.54 -9.47 5.91
N VAL A 59 1.51 -10.25 6.39
CA VAL A 59 1.97 -11.49 5.75
C VAL A 59 0.94 -12.61 5.89
N LYS A 60 0.16 -12.64 6.99
CA LYS A 60 -0.90 -13.64 7.19
C LYS A 60 -2.10 -13.47 6.24
N LYS A 61 -2.27 -12.28 5.65
CA LYS A 61 -3.35 -11.98 4.71
C LYS A 61 -2.87 -12.24 3.27
N THR A 62 -3.50 -13.19 2.59
CA THR A 62 -3.13 -13.67 1.25
C THR A 62 -3.06 -12.55 0.20
N THR A 63 -3.96 -11.56 0.29
CA THR A 63 -4.04 -10.41 -0.62
C THR A 63 -2.95 -9.35 -0.40
N THR A 64 -2.39 -9.25 0.81
CA THR A 64 -1.40 -8.21 1.16
C THR A 64 0.02 -8.72 1.35
N ALA A 65 0.23 -10.03 1.38
CA ALA A 65 1.56 -10.63 1.51
C ALA A 65 2.54 -10.17 0.42
N GLN A 66 2.02 -9.85 -0.78
CA GLN A 66 2.81 -9.37 -1.91
C GLN A 66 3.07 -7.85 -1.92
N GLN A 67 2.37 -7.08 -1.09
CA GLN A 67 2.41 -5.61 -1.14
C GLN A 67 3.75 -5.05 -0.66
N ARG A 68 4.23 -4.00 -1.37
CA ARG A 68 5.49 -3.29 -1.08
C ARG A 68 5.34 -2.16 -0.07
N ARG A 69 4.11 -1.64 0.07
CA ARG A 69 3.76 -0.55 0.97
C ARG A 69 2.41 -0.87 1.61
N SER A 70 2.32 -0.72 2.93
CA SER A 70 1.05 -0.64 3.63
C SER A 70 0.69 0.84 3.73
N ARG A 71 -0.48 1.24 3.21
CA ARG A 71 -1.12 2.50 3.57
C ARG A 71 -1.96 2.24 4.82
N GLU A 72 -1.97 3.19 5.75
CA GLU A 72 -2.93 3.15 6.86
C GLU A 72 -4.35 3.26 6.28
N LYS A 73 -5.24 2.36 6.68
CA LYS A 73 -6.67 2.49 6.35
C LYS A 73 -7.15 3.81 6.98
N GLY A 74 -7.71 4.70 6.17
CA GLY A 74 -8.26 5.99 6.61
C GLY A 74 -7.38 7.22 6.39
N VAL A 75 -6.11 7.08 5.98
CA VAL A 75 -5.19 8.26 5.81
C VAL A 75 -5.24 8.87 4.39
N ALA A 76 -6.11 8.35 3.52
CA ALA A 76 -6.35 8.93 2.20
C ALA A 76 -7.77 8.65 1.71
N LYS A 77 -8.77 8.75 2.60
CA LYS A 77 -10.17 8.69 2.19
C LYS A 77 -10.71 10.11 2.21
N MET A 78 -10.78 10.74 1.03
CA MET A 78 -11.55 11.98 0.87
C MET A 78 -13.04 11.70 0.95
N LEU A 79 -13.47 10.46 0.67
CA LEU A 79 -14.85 9.99 0.70
C LEU A 79 -15.09 9.02 1.86
N SER A 80 -16.31 8.99 2.39
CA SER A 80 -16.73 7.99 3.38
C SER A 80 -16.80 6.58 2.79
N ASP A 81 -16.88 5.56 3.65
CA ASP A 81 -17.03 4.16 3.20
C ASP A 81 -18.31 3.96 2.38
N ASP A 82 -19.41 4.60 2.77
CA ASP A 82 -20.70 4.52 2.08
C ASP A 82 -20.62 5.18 0.69
N THR A 83 -19.98 6.35 0.60
CA THR A 83 -19.81 7.07 -0.67
C THR A 83 -18.91 6.31 -1.66
N GLU A 84 -17.86 5.62 -1.18
CA GLU A 84 -17.05 4.75 -2.04
C GLU A 84 -17.82 3.51 -2.51
N GLN A 85 -18.71 2.97 -1.66
CA GLN A 85 -19.51 1.80 -1.96
C GLN A 85 -20.51 2.06 -3.09
N ASP A 86 -21.18 3.21 -3.08
CA ASP A 86 -22.12 3.61 -4.15
C ASP A 86 -21.44 3.67 -5.52
N ILE A 87 -20.25 4.29 -5.59
CA ILE A 87 -19.45 4.37 -6.83
C ILE A 87 -19.04 2.95 -7.28
N LEU A 88 -18.71 2.07 -6.33
CA LEU A 88 -18.32 0.69 -6.64
C LEU A 88 -19.51 -0.13 -7.17
N GLU A 89 -20.69 -0.01 -6.57
CA GLU A 89 -21.89 -0.71 -6.98
C GLU A 89 -22.32 -0.31 -8.40
N TRP A 90 -22.31 1.00 -8.68
CA TRP A 90 -22.53 1.52 -10.03
C TRP A 90 -21.52 0.94 -11.05
N LEU A 91 -20.23 0.93 -10.71
CA LEU A 91 -19.18 0.44 -11.60
C LEU A 91 -19.32 -1.07 -11.87
N VAL A 92 -19.68 -1.84 -10.85
CA VAL A 92 -19.91 -3.29 -10.96
C VAL A 92 -21.13 -3.58 -11.81
N ALA A 93 -22.23 -2.82 -11.64
CA ALA A 93 -23.42 -2.95 -12.46
C ALA A 93 -23.11 -2.70 -13.95
N LEU A 94 -22.40 -1.62 -14.29
CA LEU A 94 -22.05 -1.35 -15.69
C LEU A 94 -21.16 -2.44 -16.30
N ARG A 95 -20.18 -2.93 -15.53
CA ARG A 95 -19.29 -4.01 -15.99
C ARG A 95 -20.01 -5.34 -16.14
N SER A 96 -21.00 -5.64 -15.30
CA SER A 96 -21.80 -6.86 -15.42
C SER A 96 -22.67 -6.85 -16.69
N HIS A 97 -23.06 -5.67 -17.16
CA HIS A 97 -23.73 -5.45 -18.44
C HIS A 97 -22.77 -5.36 -19.65
N GLY A 98 -21.47 -5.60 -19.45
CA GLY A 98 -20.47 -5.54 -20.52
C GLY A 98 -20.15 -4.14 -21.02
N VAL A 99 -20.57 -3.10 -20.28
CA VAL A 99 -20.33 -1.70 -20.66
C VAL A 99 -18.93 -1.28 -20.18
N PRO A 100 -18.02 -0.89 -21.09
CA PRO A 100 -16.72 -0.38 -20.69
C PRO A 100 -16.86 1.02 -20.07
N VAL A 101 -16.42 1.16 -18.83
CA VAL A 101 -16.38 2.45 -18.13
C VAL A 101 -15.01 3.08 -18.33
N SER A 102 -14.98 4.22 -19.03
CA SER A 102 -13.75 5.00 -19.20
C SER A 102 -13.39 5.75 -17.92
N ALA A 103 -12.11 6.12 -17.77
CA ALA A 103 -11.67 6.91 -16.62
C ALA A 103 -12.45 8.22 -16.49
N LYS A 104 -12.87 8.84 -17.62
CA LYS A 104 -13.64 10.08 -17.60
C LYS A 104 -15.06 9.89 -17.09
N ILE A 105 -15.70 8.77 -17.45
CA ILE A 105 -17.05 8.45 -16.98
C ILE A 105 -17.03 8.14 -15.49
N LEU A 106 -16.01 7.41 -15.01
CA LEU A 106 -15.80 7.16 -13.59
C LEU A 106 -15.54 8.45 -12.80
N GLU A 107 -14.76 9.39 -13.36
CA GLU A 107 -14.53 10.70 -12.75
C GLU A 107 -15.84 11.48 -12.58
N LEU A 108 -16.69 11.51 -13.62
CA LEU A 108 -17.97 12.23 -13.57
C LEU A 108 -18.91 11.62 -12.52
N GLU A 109 -19.07 10.30 -12.52
CA GLU A 109 -19.90 9.61 -11.53
C GLU A 109 -19.39 9.85 -10.11
N ALA A 110 -18.07 9.74 -9.89
CA ALA A 110 -17.49 9.96 -8.58
C ALA A 110 -17.74 11.38 -8.06
N LEU A 111 -17.77 12.39 -8.95
CA LEU A 111 -18.10 13.77 -8.60
C LEU A 111 -19.60 13.96 -8.29
N GLU A 112 -20.48 13.27 -9.01
CA GLU A 112 -21.93 13.31 -8.78
C GLU A 112 -22.29 12.65 -7.44
N VAL A 113 -21.76 11.45 -7.19
CA VAL A 113 -21.93 10.74 -5.92
C VAL A 113 -21.32 11.55 -4.78
N ALA A 114 -20.13 12.12 -4.94
CA ALA A 114 -19.54 13.00 -3.92
C ALA A 114 -20.45 14.22 -3.61
N ALA A 115 -21.07 14.83 -4.62
CA ALA A 115 -21.99 15.95 -4.42
C ALA A 115 -23.27 15.54 -3.66
N MET A 116 -23.78 14.32 -3.85
CA MET A 116 -24.92 13.80 -3.08
C MET A 116 -24.63 13.65 -1.58
N TYR A 117 -23.35 13.46 -1.23
CA TYR A 117 -22.87 13.35 0.14
C TYR A 117 -22.24 14.66 0.66
N ASP A 118 -22.59 15.80 0.06
CA ASP A 118 -22.14 17.14 0.43
C ASP A 118 -20.61 17.37 0.37
N TYR A 119 -19.89 16.57 -0.42
CA TYR A 119 -18.47 16.84 -0.70
C TYR A 119 -18.34 17.94 -1.76
N SER A 120 -17.56 18.98 -1.43
CA SER A 120 -17.24 20.02 -2.42
C SER A 120 -16.23 19.52 -3.45
N ARG A 121 -16.27 20.06 -4.67
CA ARG A 121 -15.25 19.78 -5.72
C ARG A 121 -13.81 20.15 -5.30
N THR A 122 -13.66 21.04 -4.33
CA THR A 122 -12.36 21.38 -3.74
C THR A 122 -11.91 20.36 -2.71
N ALA A 123 -12.85 19.66 -2.05
CA ALA A 123 -12.57 18.57 -1.12
C ALA A 123 -12.37 17.22 -1.82
N PHE A 124 -12.97 17.02 -3.00
CA PHE A 124 -12.81 15.81 -3.82
C PHE A 124 -12.72 16.16 -5.31
N ALA A 125 -11.54 15.93 -5.91
CA ALA A 125 -11.26 16.32 -7.30
C ALA A 125 -11.36 15.17 -8.31
N ALA A 126 -11.65 13.94 -7.87
CA ALA A 126 -11.80 12.74 -8.70
C ALA A 126 -10.68 12.50 -9.74
N SER A 127 -9.45 12.97 -9.49
CA SER A 127 -8.43 13.01 -10.53
C SER A 127 -8.02 11.62 -11.03
N PRO A 128 -7.89 11.43 -12.36
CA PRO A 128 -7.43 10.16 -12.93
C PRO A 128 -5.99 9.84 -12.47
N THR A 129 -5.70 8.55 -12.28
CA THR A 129 -4.39 8.05 -11.83
C THR A 129 -3.44 7.81 -12.98
#